data_AF-A0A5P0JHI6-F1
#
_entry.id   AF-A0A5P0JHI6-F1
#
_cell.length_a   1.000
_cell.length_b   1.000
_cell.length_c   1.000
_cell.angle_alpha   90.00
_cell.angle_beta   90.00
_cell.angle_gamma   90.00
#
_symmetry.space_group_name_H-M   'P 1'
#
loop_
_entity.id
_entity.type
_entity.pdbx_description
1 polymer ?
#
loop_
_entity_poly.entity_id
_entity_poly.type
_entity_poly.pdbx_seq_one_letter_code
_entity_poly.pdbx_strand_id
1 'polypeptide(L)'
;MMSIAQVRSAGSAGNYYTDKDNYYVLGSMGERWAGRGAEQLGLQGSVDKDVFTRLLEGRLPDGADLSRMQDGSNRHRPGYDLTFSAPKSVSMMAMLGGDKRLIDAHNQAVDFAVRQVEALASTRVMTDGQSETVLTGNLVMALFNHDTSRDQEPQLHTHAVVANVTQHNGEWKTLSSDKVGKTGFIENVYANQIAFGRLYREKLKEQVEALGYET
;
A
#
# COMPACT_ATOMS: atom_id res chain seq x y z
N MET A 1 -6.87 1.93 -12.16
CA MET A 1 -6.78 0.45 -12.05
C MET A 1 -5.98 0.11 -10.81
N MET A 2 -5.92 -1.16 -10.40
CA MET A 2 -5.01 -1.60 -9.33
C MET A 2 -4.13 -2.73 -9.87
N SER A 3 -2.80 -2.57 -9.79
CA SER A 3 -1.83 -3.66 -9.99
C SER A 3 -1.25 -4.11 -8.66
N ILE A 4 -0.80 -5.36 -8.61
CA ILE A 4 -0.26 -5.98 -7.40
C ILE A 4 1.13 -6.50 -7.73
N ALA A 5 2.11 -6.11 -6.93
CA ALA A 5 3.48 -6.62 -7.00
C ALA A 5 3.98 -7.04 -5.63
N GLN A 6 4.95 -7.96 -5.59
CA GLN A 6 5.68 -8.26 -4.38
C GLN A 6 6.86 -7.29 -4.24
N VAL A 7 7.04 -6.71 -3.05
CA VAL A 7 8.21 -5.88 -2.76
C VAL A 7 9.44 -6.80 -2.69
N ARG A 8 10.42 -6.55 -3.56
CA ARG A 8 11.57 -7.46 -3.75
C ARG A 8 12.54 -7.48 -2.57
N SER A 9 12.94 -6.31 -2.08
CA SER A 9 13.86 -6.18 -0.95
C SER A 9 13.64 -4.85 -0.23
N ALA A 10 13.88 -4.82 1.08
CA ALA A 10 13.71 -3.61 1.89
C ALA A 10 14.64 -2.47 1.43
N GLY A 11 15.94 -2.76 1.25
CA GLY A 11 16.92 -1.74 0.86
C GLY A 11 16.68 -1.14 -0.52
N SER A 12 16.32 -1.95 -1.52
CA SER A 12 15.98 -1.42 -2.86
C SER A 12 14.65 -0.65 -2.85
N ALA A 13 13.67 -1.10 -2.06
CA ALA A 13 12.36 -0.48 -1.97
C ALA A 13 12.42 0.90 -1.32
N GLY A 14 13.14 1.04 -0.19
CA GLY A 14 13.29 2.31 0.51
C GLY A 14 13.88 3.40 -0.39
N ASN A 15 14.88 3.05 -1.22
CA ASN A 15 15.44 3.98 -2.21
C ASN A 15 14.48 4.24 -3.37
N TYR A 16 13.93 3.19 -3.97
CA TYR A 16 13.06 3.31 -5.14
C TYR A 16 11.84 4.18 -4.88
N TYR A 17 11.09 3.94 -3.79
CA TYR A 17 9.85 4.70 -3.55
C TYR A 17 10.08 6.17 -3.20
N THR A 18 11.27 6.52 -2.69
CA THR A 18 11.59 7.89 -2.22
C THR A 18 12.46 8.69 -3.19
N ASP A 19 12.80 8.11 -4.35
CA ASP A 19 13.65 8.75 -5.35
C ASP A 19 12.96 9.96 -6.00
N LYS A 20 13.69 11.07 -6.11
CA LYS A 20 13.20 12.35 -6.66
C LYS A 20 12.74 12.23 -8.10
N ASP A 21 13.34 11.33 -8.88
CA ASP A 21 12.97 11.13 -10.27
C ASP A 21 11.51 10.66 -10.42
N ASN A 22 10.94 10.05 -9.38
CA ASN A 22 9.58 9.50 -9.43
C ASN A 22 8.46 10.51 -9.09
N TYR A 23 8.80 11.71 -8.61
CA TYR A 23 7.83 12.75 -8.24
C TYR A 23 8.28 14.16 -8.68
N TYR A 24 9.16 14.23 -9.67
CA TYR A 24 9.76 15.47 -10.15
C TYR A 24 8.70 16.45 -10.66
N VAL A 25 7.67 15.96 -11.37
CA VAL A 25 6.60 16.78 -11.95
C VAL A 25 5.62 17.23 -10.87
N LEU A 26 5.34 16.38 -9.88
CA LEU A 26 4.51 16.74 -8.72
C LEU A 26 5.18 17.81 -7.84
N GLY A 27 6.51 17.80 -7.76
CA GLY A 27 7.32 18.68 -6.92
C GLY A 27 7.29 18.33 -5.42
N SER A 28 6.34 17.50 -5.00
CA SER A 28 6.25 16.87 -3.69
C SER A 28 5.57 15.51 -3.82
N MET A 29 6.14 14.47 -3.21
CA MET A 29 5.62 13.12 -3.25
C MET A 29 4.33 12.95 -2.41
N GLY A 30 4.16 13.75 -1.36
CA GLY A 30 2.98 13.66 -0.49
C GLY A 30 2.87 12.31 0.21
N GLU A 31 4.00 11.72 0.59
CA GLU A 31 4.05 10.42 1.25
C GLU A 31 3.37 10.45 2.61
N ARG A 32 2.60 9.40 2.91
CA ARG A 32 1.82 9.33 4.14
C ARG A 32 1.62 7.90 4.64
N TRP A 33 1.58 7.75 5.96
CA TRP A 33 1.13 6.51 6.59
C TRP A 33 -0.38 6.31 6.44
N ALA A 34 -0.81 5.06 6.37
CA ALA A 34 -2.20 4.66 6.31
C ALA A 34 -2.44 3.31 7.01
N GLY A 35 -3.70 3.11 7.43
CA GLY A 35 -4.16 1.89 8.10
C GLY A 35 -4.08 1.98 9.63
N ARG A 36 -5.03 1.33 10.29
CA ARG A 36 -5.16 1.26 11.75
C ARG A 36 -3.91 0.73 12.44
N GLY A 37 -3.16 -0.15 11.79
CA GLY A 37 -1.89 -0.65 12.31
C GLY A 37 -0.82 0.43 12.37
N ALA A 38 -0.76 1.33 11.39
CA ALA A 38 0.14 2.49 11.42
C ALA A 38 -0.26 3.45 12.55
N GLU A 39 -1.56 3.72 12.72
CA GLU A 39 -2.07 4.57 13.80
C GLU A 39 -1.71 4.00 15.19
N GLN A 40 -1.86 2.68 15.37
CA GLN A 40 -1.52 1.96 16.60
C GLN A 40 -0.02 2.04 16.95
N LEU A 41 0.85 2.15 15.95
CA LEU A 41 2.29 2.34 16.09
C LEU A 41 2.69 3.82 16.26
N GLY A 42 1.73 4.74 16.25
CA GLY A 42 1.99 6.18 16.28
C GLY A 42 2.59 6.73 14.97
N LEU A 43 2.50 5.98 13.87
CA LEU A 43 2.99 6.39 12.55
C LEU A 43 1.91 7.22 11.86
N GLN A 44 2.14 8.54 11.81
CA GLN A 44 1.21 9.52 11.26
C GLN A 44 1.94 10.54 10.39
N GLY A 45 1.24 11.08 9.38
CA GLY A 45 1.83 12.05 8.46
C GLY A 45 2.92 11.43 7.59
N SER A 46 4.01 12.18 7.36
CA SER A 46 5.12 11.79 6.49
C SER A 46 5.80 10.49 6.90
N VAL A 47 6.30 9.78 5.89
CA VAL A 47 6.97 8.50 6.03
C VAL A 47 8.47 8.72 6.22
N ASP A 48 8.98 8.43 7.42
CA ASP A 48 10.42 8.36 7.65
C ASP A 48 11.03 7.15 6.93
N LYS A 49 12.07 7.40 6.12
CA LYS A 49 12.67 6.40 5.24
C LYS A 49 13.35 5.26 6.01
N ASP A 50 13.99 5.56 7.13
CA ASP A 50 14.71 4.57 7.93
C ASP A 50 13.73 3.69 8.72
N VAL A 51 12.67 4.29 9.26
CA VAL A 51 11.54 3.56 9.86
C VAL A 51 10.87 2.68 8.82
N PHE A 52 10.57 3.21 7.62
CA PHE A 52 9.95 2.43 6.55
C PHE A 52 10.82 1.25 6.09
N THR A 53 12.12 1.47 5.94
CA THR A 53 13.06 0.40 5.55
C THR A 53 13.12 -0.69 6.61
N ARG A 54 13.23 -0.33 7.90
CA ARG A 54 13.19 -1.28 9.03
C ARG A 54 11.85 -2.02 9.10
N LEU A 55 10.74 -1.34 8.84
CA LEU A 55 9.42 -1.96 8.80
C LEU A 55 9.35 -3.04 7.71
N LEU A 56 9.91 -2.79 6.52
CA LEU A 56 10.04 -3.78 5.45
C LEU A 56 10.99 -4.94 5.82
N GLU A 57 11.89 -4.75 6.77
CA GLU A 57 12.71 -5.84 7.34
C GLU A 57 11.97 -6.62 8.44
N GLY A 58 10.74 -6.21 8.80
CA GLY A 58 9.95 -6.82 9.87
C GLY A 58 10.26 -6.24 11.25
N ARG A 59 10.95 -5.09 11.33
CA ARG A 59 11.30 -4.41 12.59
C ARG A 59 10.40 -3.21 12.82
N LEU A 60 9.61 -3.27 13.87
CA LEU A 60 8.58 -2.27 14.17
C LEU A 60 9.09 -1.20 15.12
N PRO A 61 8.53 0.02 15.06
CA PRO A 61 8.95 1.13 15.92
C PRO A 61 8.59 0.96 17.39
N ASP A 62 7.65 0.05 17.72
CA ASP A 62 7.29 -0.30 19.10
C ASP A 62 8.24 -1.35 19.73
N GLY A 63 9.26 -1.79 18.98
CA GLY A 63 10.27 -2.75 19.41
C GLY A 63 9.96 -4.20 19.03
N ALA A 64 8.79 -4.51 18.44
CA ALA A 64 8.53 -5.85 17.92
C ALA A 64 9.42 -6.16 16.70
N ASP A 65 9.84 -7.42 16.57
CA ASP A 65 10.72 -7.87 15.48
C ASP A 65 10.24 -9.23 14.95
N LEU A 66 9.81 -9.25 13.68
CA LEU A 66 9.41 -10.43 12.91
C LEU A 66 10.49 -10.87 11.92
N SER A 67 11.68 -10.25 11.95
CA SER A 67 12.79 -10.65 11.12
C SER A 67 13.23 -12.08 11.45
N ARG A 68 13.62 -12.81 10.41
CA ARG A 68 14.12 -14.18 10.55
C ARG A 68 15.39 -14.31 9.74
N MET A 69 16.53 -14.18 10.41
CA MET A 69 17.83 -14.32 9.76
C MET A 69 18.14 -15.80 9.49
N GLN A 70 18.43 -16.12 8.24
CA GLN A 70 18.87 -17.44 7.80
C GLN A 70 19.92 -17.27 6.70
N ASP A 71 21.10 -17.87 6.89
CA ASP A 71 22.23 -17.82 5.95
C ASP A 71 22.62 -16.39 5.54
N GLY A 72 22.61 -15.45 6.48
CA GLY A 72 22.91 -14.04 6.24
C GLY A 72 21.80 -13.23 5.53
N SER A 73 20.66 -13.85 5.24
CA SER A 73 19.51 -13.21 4.61
C SER A 73 18.30 -13.17 5.53
N ASN A 74 17.54 -12.08 5.51
CA ASN A 74 16.27 -12.01 6.21
C ASN A 74 15.19 -12.73 5.40
N ARG A 75 14.54 -13.73 5.99
CA ARG A 75 13.44 -14.51 5.38
C ARG A 75 12.08 -13.84 5.56
N HIS A 76 11.99 -12.78 6.36
CA HIS A 76 10.79 -11.94 6.42
C HIS A 76 10.50 -11.38 5.02
N ARG A 77 9.27 -11.58 4.54
CA ARG A 77 8.84 -10.98 3.26
C ARG A 77 8.59 -9.50 3.49
N PRO A 78 9.16 -8.58 2.68
CA PRO A 78 9.00 -7.15 2.95
C PRO A 78 7.55 -6.68 2.98
N GLY A 79 6.75 -7.15 2.02
CA GLY A 79 5.37 -6.73 1.87
C GLY A 79 4.90 -6.83 0.44
N TYR A 80 3.82 -6.11 0.17
CA TYR A 80 3.14 -6.06 -1.12
C TYR A 80 2.98 -4.62 -1.56
N ASP A 81 3.11 -4.38 -2.85
CA ASP A 81 2.88 -3.09 -3.48
C ASP A 81 1.55 -3.14 -4.23
N LEU A 82 0.59 -2.34 -3.77
CA LEU A 82 -0.69 -2.16 -4.40
C LEU A 82 -0.68 -0.81 -5.12
N THR A 83 -0.46 -0.84 -6.43
CA THR A 83 -0.33 0.38 -7.20
C THR A 83 -1.69 0.80 -7.77
N PHE A 84 -2.17 1.97 -7.36
CA PHE A 84 -3.42 2.56 -7.84
C PHE A 84 -3.12 3.61 -8.91
N SER A 85 -3.34 3.27 -10.18
CA SER A 85 -3.07 4.18 -11.30
C SER A 85 -4.34 4.92 -11.74
N ALA A 86 -4.30 6.25 -11.76
CA ALA A 86 -5.35 7.10 -12.30
C ALA A 86 -5.50 6.92 -13.82
N PRO A 87 -6.69 7.21 -14.39
CA PRO A 87 -6.85 7.32 -15.83
C PRO A 87 -5.89 8.36 -16.42
N LYS A 88 -5.52 8.19 -17.70
CA LYS A 88 -4.57 9.06 -18.38
C LYS A 88 -5.05 10.51 -18.45
N SER A 89 -6.34 10.74 -18.71
CA SER A 89 -6.95 12.09 -18.73
C SER A 89 -6.78 12.83 -17.40
N VAL A 90 -7.09 12.16 -16.28
CA VAL A 90 -6.87 12.72 -14.92
C VAL A 90 -5.40 13.03 -14.69
N SER A 91 -4.50 12.12 -15.09
CA SER A 91 -3.05 12.30 -14.96
C SER A 91 -2.57 13.55 -15.71
N MET A 92 -3.02 13.75 -16.95
CA MET A 92 -2.67 14.91 -17.76
C MET A 92 -3.20 16.21 -17.14
N MET A 93 -4.47 16.26 -16.75
CA MET A 93 -5.05 17.47 -16.16
C MET A 93 -4.45 17.84 -14.81
N ALA A 94 -4.13 16.85 -13.98
CA ALA A 94 -3.50 17.06 -12.69
C ALA A 94 -2.08 17.61 -12.81
N MET A 95 -1.25 17.01 -13.68
CA MET A 95 0.19 17.26 -13.70
C MET A 95 0.62 18.27 -14.76
N LEU A 96 0.07 18.18 -15.98
CA LEU A 96 0.39 19.10 -17.08
C LEU A 96 -0.56 20.30 -17.09
N GLY A 97 -1.84 20.08 -16.76
CA GLY A 97 -2.82 21.15 -16.57
C GLY A 97 -2.66 21.90 -15.24
N GLY A 98 -1.92 21.33 -14.28
CA GLY A 98 -1.63 21.95 -12.99
C GLY A 98 -2.81 21.98 -12.01
N ASP A 99 -3.92 21.30 -12.28
CA ASP A 99 -5.08 21.26 -11.38
C ASP A 99 -4.83 20.31 -10.20
N LYS A 100 -4.18 20.82 -9.16
CA LYS A 100 -3.80 20.06 -7.97
C LYS A 100 -5.00 19.48 -7.21
N ARG A 101 -6.22 20.00 -7.40
CA ARG A 101 -7.44 19.44 -6.79
C ARG A 101 -7.72 18.02 -7.28
N LEU A 102 -7.26 17.67 -8.48
CA LEU A 102 -7.33 16.29 -9.00
C LEU A 102 -6.34 15.35 -8.31
N ILE A 103 -5.22 15.87 -7.80
CA ILE A 103 -4.28 15.10 -6.96
C ILE A 103 -4.94 14.83 -5.61
N ASP A 104 -5.63 15.81 -5.03
CA ASP A 104 -6.40 15.60 -3.79
C ASP A 104 -7.54 14.58 -3.98
N ALA A 105 -8.25 14.67 -5.11
CA ALA A 105 -9.26 13.68 -5.48
C ALA A 105 -8.66 12.27 -5.63
N HIS A 106 -7.49 12.16 -6.26
CA HIS A 106 -6.72 10.91 -6.34
C HIS A 106 -6.39 10.37 -4.95
N ASN A 107 -5.84 11.20 -4.06
CA ASN A 107 -5.46 10.81 -2.71
C ASN A 107 -6.64 10.28 -1.91
N GLN A 108 -7.76 11.00 -1.92
CA GLN A 108 -8.99 10.59 -1.24
C GLN A 108 -9.56 9.27 -1.80
N ALA A 109 -9.47 9.05 -3.12
CA ALA A 109 -9.92 7.82 -3.74
C ALA A 109 -9.02 6.62 -3.36
N VAL A 110 -7.71 6.84 -3.27
CA VAL A 110 -6.76 5.84 -2.76
C VAL A 110 -7.04 5.54 -1.29
N ASP A 111 -7.19 6.56 -0.45
CA ASP A 111 -7.48 6.41 0.98
C ASP A 111 -8.79 5.64 1.21
N PHE A 112 -9.80 5.83 0.36
CA PHE A 112 -11.02 5.04 0.41
C PHE A 112 -10.79 3.58 0.02
N ALA A 113 -10.06 3.33 -1.06
CA ALA A 113 -9.80 1.97 -1.55
C ALA A 113 -8.93 1.15 -0.59
N VAL A 114 -7.89 1.74 0.00
CA VAL A 114 -6.99 1.04 0.93
C VAL A 114 -7.68 0.65 2.25
N ARG A 115 -8.72 1.38 2.69
CA ARG A 115 -9.56 0.97 3.83
C ARG A 115 -10.30 -0.34 3.56
N GLN A 116 -10.74 -0.56 2.33
CA GLN A 116 -11.40 -1.81 1.94
C GLN A 116 -10.40 -2.97 1.84
N VAL A 117 -9.16 -2.69 1.43
CA VAL A 117 -8.07 -3.67 1.48
C VAL A 117 -7.75 -4.04 2.93
N GLU A 118 -7.68 -3.06 3.83
CA GLU A 118 -7.42 -3.30 5.25
C GLU A 118 -8.49 -4.18 5.93
N ALA A 119 -9.74 -4.10 5.48
CA ALA A 119 -10.80 -5.00 5.99
C ALA A 119 -10.53 -6.49 5.68
N LEU A 120 -9.70 -6.80 4.67
CA LEU A 120 -9.28 -8.16 4.35
C LEU A 120 -8.02 -8.61 5.11
N ALA A 121 -7.40 -7.71 5.88
CA ALA A 121 -6.21 -8.03 6.66
C ALA A 121 -6.46 -9.26 7.53
N SER A 122 -5.57 -10.24 7.40
CA SER A 122 -5.67 -11.50 8.11
C SER A 122 -4.30 -12.06 8.40
N THR A 123 -4.24 -12.88 9.44
CA THR A 123 -3.05 -13.60 9.84
C THR A 123 -3.35 -15.09 9.99
N ARG A 124 -2.28 -15.90 10.03
CA ARG A 124 -2.38 -17.33 10.24
C ARG A 124 -2.22 -17.62 11.74
N VAL A 125 -3.20 -18.29 12.33
CA VAL A 125 -3.18 -18.73 13.72
C VAL A 125 -3.10 -20.26 13.74
N MET A 126 -2.48 -20.83 14.77
CA MET A 126 -2.45 -22.26 15.00
C MET A 126 -3.19 -22.56 16.30
N THR A 127 -4.24 -23.36 16.20
CA THR A 127 -5.13 -23.77 17.30
C THR A 127 -5.18 -25.29 17.28
N ASP A 128 -4.77 -25.94 18.38
CA ASP A 128 -4.76 -27.41 18.51
C ASP A 128 -4.05 -28.17 17.36
N GLY A 129 -2.95 -27.60 16.84
CA GLY A 129 -2.16 -28.18 15.74
C GLY A 129 -2.78 -28.02 14.35
N GLN A 130 -3.98 -27.45 14.25
CA GLN A 130 -4.59 -27.04 12.99
C GLN A 130 -4.35 -25.56 12.78
N SER A 131 -4.19 -25.16 11.52
CA SER A 131 -3.93 -23.76 11.22
C SER A 131 -5.05 -23.17 10.40
N GLU A 132 -5.48 -22.00 10.84
CA GLU A 132 -6.61 -21.26 10.28
C GLU A 132 -6.20 -19.82 9.98
N THR A 133 -6.92 -19.21 9.03
CA THR A 133 -6.77 -17.79 8.70
C THR A 133 -7.82 -17.00 9.48
N VAL A 134 -7.38 -16.00 10.24
CA VAL A 134 -8.25 -15.14 11.05
C VAL A 134 -8.09 -13.69 10.60
N LEU A 135 -9.22 -12.99 10.44
CA LEU A 135 -9.23 -11.56 10.10
C LEU A 135 -8.70 -10.74 11.29
N THR A 136 -7.81 -9.80 11.00
CA THR A 136 -7.23 -8.86 11.97
C THR A 136 -7.74 -7.43 11.76
N GLY A 137 -8.09 -7.09 10.51
CA GLY A 137 -8.63 -5.78 10.15
C GLY A 137 -7.66 -4.61 10.34
N ASN A 138 -6.37 -4.83 10.48
CA ASN A 138 -5.39 -3.74 10.62
C ASN A 138 -4.16 -3.99 9.76
N LEU A 139 -3.69 -2.95 9.08
CA LEU A 139 -2.46 -2.94 8.27
C LEU A 139 -1.58 -1.76 8.65
N VAL A 140 -0.28 -1.91 8.39
CA VAL A 140 0.66 -0.80 8.35
C VAL A 140 0.99 -0.55 6.88
N MET A 141 0.56 0.59 6.33
CA MET A 141 0.74 0.94 4.92
C MET A 141 1.45 2.28 4.77
N ALA A 142 2.36 2.37 3.80
CA ALA A 142 2.94 3.63 3.36
C ALA A 142 2.47 3.94 1.94
N LEU A 143 1.96 5.16 1.73
CA LEU A 143 1.44 5.62 0.44
C LEU A 143 2.45 6.58 -0.18
N PHE A 144 2.91 6.29 -1.40
CA PHE A 144 3.84 7.14 -2.15
C PHE A 144 3.23 7.51 -3.50
N ASN A 145 3.02 8.79 -3.78
CA ASN A 145 2.51 9.23 -5.08
C ASN A 145 3.66 9.44 -6.05
N HIS A 146 3.58 8.82 -7.23
CA HIS A 146 4.50 8.98 -8.33
C HIS A 146 3.76 9.50 -9.59
N ASP A 147 4.51 10.10 -10.51
CA ASP A 147 3.95 10.82 -11.67
C ASP A 147 4.28 10.23 -13.03
N THR A 148 5.21 9.28 -13.09
CA THR A 148 5.80 8.81 -14.36
C THR A 148 5.67 7.29 -14.48
N SER A 149 5.18 6.81 -15.62
CA SER A 149 5.10 5.38 -15.91
C SER A 149 6.48 4.78 -16.22
N ARG A 150 6.56 3.45 -16.30
CA ARG A 150 7.78 2.75 -16.75
C ARG A 150 8.23 3.11 -18.17
N ASP A 151 7.31 3.56 -19.01
CA ASP A 151 7.58 3.98 -20.38
C ASP A 151 7.80 5.51 -20.46
N GLN A 152 8.03 6.17 -19.32
CA GLN A 152 8.25 7.62 -19.18
C GLN A 152 7.07 8.50 -19.61
N GLU A 153 5.85 8.00 -19.42
CA GLU A 153 4.61 8.72 -19.76
C GLU A 153 3.91 9.27 -18.50
N PRO A 154 3.22 10.43 -18.56
CA PRO A 154 2.49 10.97 -17.41
C PRO A 154 1.46 9.97 -16.87
N GLN A 155 1.68 9.46 -15.67
CA GLN A 155 0.80 8.51 -15.01
C GLN A 155 0.78 8.82 -13.52
N LEU A 156 -0.26 9.51 -13.06
CA LEU A 156 -0.47 9.70 -11.63
C LEU A 156 -0.85 8.35 -11.01
N HIS A 157 -0.02 7.87 -10.09
CA HIS A 157 -0.29 6.64 -9.38
C HIS A 157 0.22 6.70 -7.94
N THR A 158 -0.43 5.93 -7.06
CA THR A 158 0.05 5.72 -5.69
C THR A 158 0.56 4.29 -5.53
N HIS A 159 1.78 4.14 -5.04
CA HIS A 159 2.27 2.89 -4.46
C HIS A 159 1.78 2.80 -3.02
N ALA A 160 0.73 1.99 -2.79
CA ALA A 160 0.29 1.64 -1.44
C ALA A 160 1.07 0.41 -0.97
N VAL A 161 2.20 0.64 -0.31
CA VAL A 161 3.09 -0.42 0.18
C VAL A 161 2.55 -0.95 1.50
N VAL A 162 2.05 -2.18 1.48
CA VAL A 162 1.54 -2.90 2.63
C VAL A 162 2.68 -3.70 3.26
N ALA A 163 3.11 -3.32 4.47
CA ALA A 163 4.09 -4.10 5.23
C ALA A 163 3.51 -5.46 5.62
N ASN A 164 4.35 -6.50 5.65
CA ASN A 164 3.93 -7.86 6.00
C ASN A 164 3.77 -8.05 7.52
N VAL A 165 3.03 -7.15 8.16
CA VAL A 165 2.77 -7.16 9.60
C VAL A 165 1.32 -6.79 9.87
N THR A 166 0.72 -7.44 10.85
CA THR A 166 -0.62 -7.14 11.35
C THR A 166 -0.72 -7.57 12.81
N GLN A 167 -1.50 -6.85 13.61
CA GLN A 167 -1.67 -7.13 15.02
C GLN A 167 -2.88 -8.04 15.26
N HIS A 168 -2.70 -9.07 16.06
CA HIS A 168 -3.76 -9.97 16.51
C HIS A 168 -3.58 -10.27 18.00
N ASN A 169 -4.57 -9.93 18.82
CA ASN A 169 -4.54 -10.08 20.29
C ASN A 169 -3.28 -9.49 20.95
N GLY A 170 -2.87 -8.30 20.53
CA GLY A 170 -1.69 -7.59 21.07
C GLY A 170 -0.34 -8.05 20.51
N GLU A 171 -0.30 -9.12 19.72
CA GLU A 171 0.92 -9.62 19.09
C GLU A 171 0.99 -9.23 17.61
N TRP A 172 2.16 -8.81 17.16
CA TRP A 172 2.42 -8.63 15.73
C TRP A 172 2.75 -9.96 15.07
N LYS A 173 2.06 -10.25 13.97
CA LYS A 173 2.22 -11.46 13.15
C LYS A 173 2.35 -11.08 11.69
N THR A 174 2.85 -12.01 10.88
CA THR A 174 2.88 -11.82 9.42
C THR A 174 1.47 -11.92 8.84
N LEU A 175 1.23 -11.29 7.68
CA LEU A 175 -0.01 -11.49 6.94
C LEU A 175 -0.14 -12.95 6.49
N SER A 176 -1.39 -13.42 6.43
CA SER A 176 -1.69 -14.78 6.01
C SER A 176 -1.36 -14.99 4.53
N SER A 177 -0.86 -16.18 4.22
CA SER A 177 -0.72 -16.66 2.84
C SER A 177 -1.13 -18.12 2.82
N ASP A 178 -2.09 -18.43 1.96
CA ASP A 178 -2.61 -19.78 1.77
C ASP A 178 -2.84 -19.98 0.28
N LYS A 179 -1.81 -20.46 -0.42
CA LYS A 179 -1.86 -20.70 -1.87
C LYS A 179 -2.79 -21.85 -2.26
N VAL A 180 -3.10 -22.76 -1.33
CA VAL A 180 -3.88 -23.97 -1.61
C VAL A 180 -5.36 -23.66 -1.46
N GLY A 181 -5.78 -23.19 -0.27
CA GLY A 181 -7.17 -22.85 0.01
C GLY A 181 -7.57 -21.45 -0.45
N LYS A 182 -6.60 -20.60 -0.85
CA LYS A 182 -6.81 -19.20 -1.23
C LYS A 182 -7.53 -18.38 -0.17
N THR A 183 -7.36 -18.75 1.10
CA THR A 183 -7.95 -18.04 2.24
C THR A 183 -7.08 -16.89 2.74
N GLY A 184 -5.82 -16.83 2.29
CA GLY A 184 -4.85 -15.83 2.75
C GLY A 184 -5.14 -14.41 2.26
N PHE A 185 -4.49 -13.44 2.88
CA PHE A 185 -4.67 -12.01 2.61
C PHE A 185 -4.42 -11.70 1.13
N ILE A 186 -3.23 -12.02 0.63
CA ILE A 186 -2.85 -11.63 -0.73
C ILE A 186 -3.65 -12.39 -1.79
N GLU A 187 -4.02 -13.66 -1.52
CA GLU A 187 -4.87 -14.43 -2.41
C GLU A 187 -6.28 -13.80 -2.54
N ASN A 188 -6.83 -13.30 -1.44
CA ASN A 188 -8.10 -12.53 -1.47
C ASN A 188 -7.96 -11.18 -2.19
N VAL A 189 -6.82 -10.49 -2.04
CA VAL A 189 -6.56 -9.24 -2.77
C VAL A 189 -6.47 -9.50 -4.29
N TYR A 190 -5.81 -10.59 -4.72
CA TYR A 190 -5.79 -11.01 -6.12
C TYR A 190 -7.19 -11.36 -6.63
N ALA A 191 -7.96 -12.15 -5.88
CA ALA A 191 -9.33 -12.54 -6.26
C ALA A 191 -10.26 -11.32 -6.45
N ASN A 192 -10.01 -10.24 -5.69
CA ASN A 192 -10.78 -9.00 -5.72
C ASN A 192 -10.07 -7.84 -6.44
N GLN A 193 -8.98 -8.10 -7.17
CA GLN A 193 -8.15 -7.05 -7.76
C GLN A 193 -8.94 -6.09 -8.67
N ILE A 194 -9.81 -6.66 -9.52
CA ILE A 194 -10.68 -5.88 -10.41
C ILE A 194 -11.69 -5.06 -9.60
N ALA A 195 -12.24 -5.62 -8.52
CA ALA A 195 -13.20 -4.95 -7.66
C ALA A 195 -12.56 -3.76 -6.93
N PHE A 196 -11.36 -3.92 -6.36
CA PHE A 196 -10.62 -2.80 -5.76
C PHE A 196 -10.25 -1.73 -6.80
N GLY A 197 -9.82 -2.14 -7.99
CA GLY A 197 -9.57 -1.23 -9.10
C GLY A 197 -10.83 -0.47 -9.54
N ARG A 198 -12.03 -1.07 -9.41
CA ARG A 198 -13.32 -0.43 -9.65
C ARG A 198 -13.67 0.55 -8.53
N LEU A 199 -13.56 0.15 -7.26
CA LEU A 199 -13.82 1.02 -6.11
C LEU A 199 -13.00 2.30 -6.15
N TYR A 200 -11.69 2.17 -6.43
CA TYR A 200 -10.81 3.33 -6.62
C TYR A 200 -11.29 4.25 -7.75
N ARG A 201 -11.58 3.71 -8.94
CA ARG A 201 -12.00 4.52 -10.09
C ARG A 201 -13.36 5.16 -9.88
N GLU A 202 -14.31 4.44 -9.29
CA GLU A 202 -15.64 4.98 -9.01
C GLU A 202 -15.52 6.12 -7.99
N LYS A 203 -14.74 5.92 -6.92
CA LYS A 203 -14.55 6.98 -5.92
C LYS A 203 -13.80 8.19 -6.48
N LEU A 204 -12.87 7.97 -7.42
CA LEU A 204 -12.22 9.06 -8.14
C LEU A 204 -13.22 9.79 -9.05
N LYS A 205 -14.07 9.05 -9.77
CA LYS A 205 -15.10 9.62 -10.65
C LYS A 205 -16.02 10.56 -9.87
N GLU A 206 -16.58 10.10 -8.75
CA GLU A 206 -17.42 10.92 -7.87
C GLU A 206 -16.76 12.26 -7.51
N GLN A 207 -15.48 12.24 -7.16
CA GLN A 207 -14.74 13.44 -6.77
C GLN A 207 -14.39 14.34 -7.95
N VAL A 208 -14.06 13.75 -9.10
CA VAL A 208 -13.77 14.50 -10.33
C VAL A 208 -15.04 15.19 -10.85
N GLU A 209 -16.18 14.51 -10.84
CA GLU A 209 -17.50 15.08 -11.17
C GLU A 209 -17.89 16.18 -10.17
N ALA A 210 -17.61 16.01 -8.88
CA ALA A 210 -17.84 17.04 -7.87
C ALA A 210 -16.99 18.30 -8.08
N LEU A 211 -15.85 18.20 -8.78
CA LEU A 211 -15.03 19.33 -9.21
C LEU A 211 -15.52 19.98 -10.52
N GLY A 212 -16.54 19.41 -11.17
CA GLY A 212 -17.20 19.95 -12.35
C GLY A 212 -16.73 19.37 -13.69
N TYR A 213 -15.98 18.26 -13.69
CA TYR A 213 -15.57 17.58 -14.92
C TYR A 213 -16.64 16.58 -15.40
N GLU A 214 -16.81 16.45 -16.71
CA GLU A 214 -17.61 15.40 -17.35
C GLU A 214 -16.75 14.13 -17.54
N THR A 215 -17.34 12.94 -17.36
CA THR A 215 -16.61 11.65 -17.42
C THR A 215 -17.31 10.56 -18.22
#